data_AF-A0A8B7NYZ5-F1
#
_entry.id   AF-A0A8B7NYZ5-F1
#
_cell.length_a   1.000
_cell.length_b   1.000
_cell.length_c   1.000
_cell.angle_alpha   90.00
_cell.angle_beta   90.00
_cell.angle_gamma   90.00
#
_symmetry.space_group_name_H-M   'P 1'
#
loop_
_entity.id
_entity.type
_entity.pdbx_description
1 polymer ?
#
loop_
_entity_poly.entity_id
_entity_poly.type
_entity_poly.pdbx_seq_one_letter_code
_entity_poly.pdbx_strand_id
1 'polypeptide(L)'
;MSLCCTKNFLNQEFRHLCRILWVNKPYYQRKMMHRMSNSYLSKEMKFCYLNQLNTSLLGKTLQHGFHSGSEPPYLISHEPKPYNYPLVNIQVKGYDHSVLQSYQSWVTRIAERLNLVVSNAWATPCKKLQITRFEPKSTKVEDTFKLNIYERTVQVSEMPSLVLPVLLEVLQAGLPEGVELYVDHHSEEAEKIRYVPNKELRELQQELKDVHNPPVAPRFRGKK
;
A
#
# COMPACT_ATOMS: atom_id res chain seq x y z
N MET A 1 -2.71 41.42 16.64
CA MET A 1 -3.61 40.36 17.12
C MET A 1 -4.42 39.84 15.95
N SER A 2 -4.05 38.67 15.40
CA SER A 2 -4.85 37.84 14.49
C SER A 2 -3.99 36.65 14.01
N LEU A 3 -4.44 35.43 14.38
CA LEU A 3 -4.43 34.12 13.69
C LEU A 3 -3.30 33.73 12.71
N CYS A 4 -2.71 32.52 12.85
CA CYS A 4 -3.14 31.28 12.15
C CYS A 4 -2.02 30.22 12.02
N CYS A 5 -2.41 28.93 12.06
CA CYS A 5 -1.80 27.73 11.44
C CYS A 5 -0.47 27.15 11.99
N THR A 6 -0.19 25.84 12.03
CA THR A 6 -0.94 24.56 11.96
C THR A 6 0.07 23.43 12.22
N LYS A 7 -0.42 22.38 12.90
CA LYS A 7 -0.07 20.94 12.80
C LYS A 7 1.16 20.55 11.96
N ASN A 8 2.21 20.02 12.61
CA ASN A 8 3.19 19.09 12.03
C ASN A 8 4.05 18.43 13.12
N PHE A 9 3.48 17.53 13.95
CA PHE A 9 4.22 16.90 15.06
C PHE A 9 4.23 15.36 15.06
N LEU A 10 3.71 14.68 14.03
CA LEU A 10 3.55 13.21 14.07
C LEU A 10 4.23 12.41 12.94
N ASN A 11 5.14 13.02 12.17
CA ASN A 11 5.78 12.34 11.03
C ASN A 11 7.26 11.95 11.23
N GLN A 12 7.86 12.18 12.41
CA GLN A 12 9.30 11.94 12.62
C GLN A 12 9.65 10.67 13.42
N GLU A 13 8.74 10.18 14.28
CA GLU A 13 9.02 9.03 15.18
C GLU A 13 8.97 7.66 14.47
N PHE A 14 8.15 7.50 13.43
CA PHE A 14 7.94 6.17 12.81
C PHE A 14 9.09 5.67 11.93
N ARG A 15 10.01 6.54 11.48
CA ARG A 15 11.15 6.12 10.64
C ARG A 15 12.31 5.50 11.41
N HIS A 16 12.42 5.77 12.72
CA HIS A 16 13.58 5.32 13.50
C HIS A 16 13.40 3.91 14.12
N LEU A 17 12.17 3.50 14.43
CA LEU A 17 11.92 2.18 15.02
C LEU A 17 12.07 1.03 14.02
N CYS A 18 11.78 1.25 12.72
CA CYS A 18 11.92 0.22 11.68
C CYS A 18 13.38 -0.13 11.32
N ARG A 19 14.37 0.69 11.69
CA ARG A 19 15.80 0.42 11.39
C ARG A 19 16.51 -0.38 12.49
N ILE A 20 16.00 -0.37 13.73
CA ILE A 20 16.65 -0.99 14.89
C ILE A 20 16.31 -2.49 15.00
N LEU A 21 15.14 -2.92 14.49
CA LEU A 21 14.68 -4.31 14.62
C LEU A 21 15.24 -5.30 13.58
N TRP A 22 16.05 -4.84 12.61
CA TRP A 22 16.60 -5.70 11.55
C TRP A 22 18.03 -6.20 11.80
N VAL A 23 18.78 -5.62 12.75
CA VAL A 23 20.20 -5.95 12.98
C VAL A 23 20.40 -7.05 14.04
N ASN A 24 19.38 -7.36 14.87
CA ASN A 24 19.49 -8.32 15.97
C ASN A 24 18.45 -9.46 15.87
N LYS A 25 18.60 -10.38 14.90
CA LYS A 25 18.01 -11.72 15.02
C LYS A 25 19.10 -12.80 15.15
N PRO A 26 19.09 -13.63 16.20
CA PRO A 26 20.12 -14.65 16.42
C PRO A 26 20.05 -15.80 15.40
N TYR A 27 21.23 -16.34 15.09
CA TYR A 27 21.56 -17.32 14.05
C TYR A 27 20.78 -18.66 14.09
N TYR A 28 20.08 -18.95 15.19
CA TYR A 28 19.40 -20.23 15.41
C TYR A 28 18.11 -20.41 14.59
N GLN A 29 17.48 -19.32 14.11
CA GLN A 29 16.32 -19.43 13.21
C GLN A 29 16.68 -19.70 11.74
N ARG A 30 17.96 -19.55 11.35
CA ARG A 30 18.40 -19.73 9.96
C ARG A 30 18.52 -21.19 9.54
N LYS A 31 18.68 -22.12 10.50
CA LYS A 31 18.82 -23.58 10.23
C LYS A 31 17.49 -24.35 10.20
N MET A 32 16.39 -23.77 10.66
CA MET A 32 15.06 -24.40 10.56
C MET A 32 14.43 -24.26 9.17
N MET A 33 14.78 -23.23 8.38
CA MET A 33 14.18 -23.02 7.06
C MET A 33 14.85 -23.81 5.92
N HIS A 34 16.11 -24.26 6.09
CA HIS A 34 16.77 -25.12 5.08
C HIS A 34 16.34 -26.60 5.11
N ARG A 35 15.45 -27.00 6.04
CA ARG A 35 14.90 -28.37 6.11
C ARG A 35 13.42 -28.48 5.76
N MET A 36 12.80 -27.41 5.26
CA MET A 36 11.42 -27.42 4.76
C MET A 36 11.37 -27.17 3.26
N SER A 37 12.14 -27.92 2.48
CA SER A 37 11.86 -28.13 1.07
C SER A 37 11.12 -29.46 0.90
N ASN A 38 9.92 -29.38 0.33
CA ASN A 38 9.13 -30.48 -0.22
C ASN A 38 8.52 -31.48 0.78
N SER A 39 7.39 -31.12 1.42
CA SER A 39 6.26 -32.04 1.67
C SER A 39 5.17 -31.46 2.61
N TYR A 40 4.65 -30.24 2.41
CA TYR A 40 3.43 -29.81 3.13
C TYR A 40 2.47 -29.04 2.22
N LEU A 41 2.19 -29.67 1.08
CA LEU A 41 0.98 -29.48 0.28
C LEU A 41 0.08 -30.70 0.54
N SER A 42 -0.49 -30.81 1.73
CA SER A 42 -1.83 -31.33 2.00
C SER A 42 -2.00 -31.47 3.51
N LYS A 43 -3.16 -31.02 4.00
CA LYS A 43 -3.77 -31.34 5.29
C LYS A 43 -3.09 -30.72 6.53
N GLU A 44 -3.86 -29.80 7.13
CA GLU A 44 -3.77 -29.30 8.51
C GLU A 44 -2.73 -28.22 8.82
N MET A 45 -3.00 -27.00 8.35
CA MET A 45 -2.94 -25.83 9.21
C MET A 45 -4.36 -25.34 9.49
N LYS A 46 -5.00 -25.93 10.51
CA LYS A 46 -6.14 -25.31 11.19
C LYS A 46 -5.58 -24.17 12.02
N PHE A 47 -5.53 -22.98 11.42
CA PHE A 47 -5.24 -21.74 12.13
C PHE A 47 -6.43 -21.43 13.06
N CYS A 48 -6.32 -21.82 14.33
CA CYS A 48 -7.35 -21.62 15.37
C CYS A 48 -7.49 -20.16 15.85
N TYR A 49 -7.16 -19.16 15.02
CA TYR A 49 -7.38 -17.74 15.34
C TYR A 49 -8.03 -16.95 14.20
N LEU A 50 -8.94 -17.59 13.45
CA LEU A 50 -9.84 -16.90 12.51
C LEU A 50 -11.31 -17.30 12.73
N ASN A 51 -11.72 -17.42 14.00
CA ASN A 51 -13.14 -17.53 14.39
C ASN A 51 -13.61 -16.29 15.17
N GLN A 52 -13.15 -15.09 14.80
CA GLN A 52 -13.63 -13.85 15.43
C GLN A 52 -13.93 -12.69 14.47
N LEU A 53 -13.91 -12.89 13.15
CA LEU A 53 -14.30 -11.85 12.18
C LEU A 53 -15.28 -12.36 11.13
N ASN A 54 -16.26 -13.16 11.59
CA ASN A 54 -17.48 -13.46 10.83
C ASN A 54 -18.70 -13.19 11.74
N THR A 55 -18.97 -11.92 12.01
CA THR A 55 -20.21 -11.47 12.66
C THR A 55 -20.94 -10.47 11.78
N SER A 56 -21.17 -10.82 10.51
CA SER A 56 -22.18 -10.15 9.68
C SER A 56 -23.20 -11.13 9.09
N LEU A 57 -23.03 -12.44 9.24
CA LEU A 57 -24.04 -13.47 8.88
C LEU A 57 -24.24 -14.58 9.93
N LEU A 58 -23.62 -14.49 11.10
CA LEU A 58 -23.83 -15.38 12.27
C LEU A 58 -24.49 -14.61 13.43
N GLY A 59 -25.52 -13.82 13.13
CA GLY A 59 -26.33 -13.12 14.14
C GLY A 59 -27.63 -13.82 14.52
N LYS A 60 -27.83 -15.10 14.16
CA LYS A 60 -29.14 -15.78 14.32
C LYS A 60 -29.10 -17.23 14.76
N THR A 61 -28.17 -17.67 15.62
CA THR A 61 -28.38 -18.93 16.35
C THR A 61 -27.39 -19.04 17.51
N LEU A 62 -27.87 -19.52 18.66
CA LEU A 62 -27.22 -19.51 19.99
C LEU A 62 -27.45 -18.25 20.83
N GLN A 63 -28.71 -17.93 21.08
CA GLN A 63 -29.11 -17.42 22.39
C GLN A 63 -30.04 -18.46 23.01
N HIS A 64 -29.52 -19.28 23.92
CA HIS A 64 -30.36 -20.01 24.88
C HIS A 64 -29.83 -19.72 26.29
N GLY A 65 -30.51 -18.75 26.90
CA GLY A 65 -30.78 -18.70 28.33
C GLY A 65 -29.69 -18.13 29.23
N PHE A 66 -29.72 -16.81 29.48
CA PHE A 66 -30.00 -16.29 30.82
C PHE A 66 -30.34 -14.79 30.76
N HIS A 67 -31.44 -14.44 31.43
CA HIS A 67 -32.03 -13.12 31.66
C HIS A 67 -32.75 -12.42 30.49
N SER A 68 -34.08 -12.54 30.58
CA SER A 68 -35.09 -11.67 30.00
C SER A 68 -34.86 -10.20 30.35
N GLY A 69 -34.45 -9.44 29.36
CA GLY A 69 -34.43 -7.99 29.38
C GLY A 69 -34.02 -7.57 27.99
N SER A 70 -34.98 -7.47 27.09
CA SER A 70 -34.75 -6.88 25.76
C SER A 70 -34.17 -5.50 25.99
N GLU A 71 -32.85 -5.41 25.89
CA GLU A 71 -32.13 -4.18 26.05
C GLU A 71 -32.76 -3.18 25.07
N PRO A 72 -33.34 -2.08 25.57
CA PRO A 72 -34.16 -1.23 24.73
C PRO A 72 -33.31 -0.66 23.59
N PRO A 73 -33.91 -0.45 22.40
CA PRO A 73 -33.17 -0.24 21.14
C PRO A 73 -32.26 1.00 21.14
N TYR A 74 -32.40 1.91 22.11
CA TYR A 74 -31.51 3.04 22.29
C TYR A 74 -30.12 2.66 22.84
N LEU A 75 -29.97 1.60 23.64
CA LEU A 75 -28.65 1.19 24.17
C LEU A 75 -27.78 0.50 23.11
N ILE A 76 -28.37 -0.34 22.26
CA ILE A 76 -27.69 -0.98 21.12
C ILE A 76 -27.27 0.06 20.06
N SER A 77 -28.01 1.18 19.96
CA SER A 77 -27.73 2.23 18.98
C SER A 77 -26.45 3.03 19.24
N HIS A 78 -25.88 2.94 20.45
CA HIS A 78 -24.68 3.67 20.84
C HIS A 78 -23.38 2.89 20.67
N GLU A 79 -23.42 1.63 20.23
CA GLU A 79 -22.20 0.88 19.94
C GLU A 79 -21.45 1.52 18.76
N PRO A 80 -20.17 1.91 18.94
CA PRO A 80 -19.39 2.47 17.85
C PRO A 80 -19.17 1.38 16.80
N LYS A 81 -19.76 1.58 15.62
CA LYS A 81 -19.51 0.69 14.47
C LYS A 81 -18.03 0.75 14.10
N PRO A 82 -17.40 -0.40 13.79
CA PRO A 82 -16.02 -0.40 13.32
C PRO A 82 -15.91 0.39 12.03
N TYR A 83 -14.83 1.15 11.90
CA TYR A 83 -14.56 1.93 10.71
C TYR A 83 -14.22 1.01 9.53
N ASN A 84 -14.79 1.29 8.36
CA ASN A 84 -14.46 0.61 7.10
C ASN A 84 -13.74 1.59 6.18
N TYR A 85 -12.59 1.17 5.66
CA TYR A 85 -11.87 1.91 4.64
C TYR A 85 -12.54 1.67 3.28
N PRO A 86 -12.96 2.71 2.55
CA PRO A 86 -13.72 2.54 1.31
C PRO A 86 -12.89 1.85 0.22
N LEU A 87 -11.66 2.31 0.01
CA LEU A 87 -10.72 1.76 -0.97
C LEU A 87 -9.29 1.82 -0.43
N VAL A 88 -8.62 0.67 -0.44
CA VAL A 88 -7.23 0.52 -0.02
C VAL A 88 -6.42 -0.05 -1.17
N ASN A 89 -5.29 0.58 -1.48
CA ASN A 89 -4.36 0.13 -2.50
C ASN A 89 -3.17 -0.57 -1.84
N ILE A 90 -2.97 -1.84 -2.20
CA ILE A 90 -1.80 -2.63 -1.82
C ILE A 90 -0.86 -2.64 -3.01
N GLN A 91 0.23 -1.88 -2.93
CA GLN A 91 1.22 -1.75 -3.97
C GLN A 91 2.45 -2.60 -3.67
N VAL A 92 2.95 -3.29 -4.68
CA VAL A 92 4.18 -4.07 -4.60
C VAL A 92 5.15 -3.63 -5.69
N LYS A 93 6.39 -3.35 -5.29
CA LYS A 93 7.46 -2.87 -6.15
C LYS A 93 8.65 -3.81 -6.10
N GLY A 94 9.32 -3.99 -7.23
CA GLY A 94 10.47 -4.89 -7.31
C GLY A 94 11.15 -4.84 -8.66
N TYR A 95 12.30 -5.50 -8.75
CA TYR A 95 13.12 -5.52 -9.96
C TYR A 95 12.78 -6.68 -10.89
N ASP A 96 12.28 -7.80 -10.35
CA ASP A 96 11.82 -8.95 -11.12
C ASP A 96 10.30 -8.95 -11.26
N HIS A 97 9.85 -8.84 -12.50
CA HIS A 97 8.44 -8.88 -12.88
C HIS A 97 7.76 -10.21 -12.52
N SER A 98 8.47 -11.34 -12.64
CA SER A 98 7.89 -12.68 -12.44
C SER A 98 7.51 -12.90 -10.98
N VAL A 99 8.40 -12.50 -10.07
CA VAL A 99 8.16 -12.54 -8.62
C VAL A 99 6.97 -11.66 -8.26
N LEU A 100 6.92 -10.42 -8.76
CA LEU A 100 5.80 -9.52 -8.50
C LEU A 100 4.45 -10.06 -9.00
N GLN A 101 4.42 -10.69 -10.17
CA GLN A 101 3.20 -11.29 -10.70
C GLN A 101 2.71 -12.45 -9.83
N SER A 102 3.63 -13.33 -9.41
CA SER A 102 3.29 -14.44 -8.53
C SER A 102 2.79 -13.94 -7.17
N TYR A 103 3.44 -12.92 -6.62
CA TYR A 103 3.07 -12.32 -5.35
C TYR A 103 1.74 -11.60 -5.43
N GLN A 104 1.47 -10.82 -6.48
CA GLN A 104 0.16 -10.19 -6.71
C GLN A 104 -0.97 -11.24 -6.72
N SER A 105 -0.79 -12.36 -7.44
CA SER A 105 -1.78 -13.44 -7.45
C SER A 105 -1.97 -14.06 -6.06
N TRP A 106 -0.89 -14.21 -5.30
CA TRP A 106 -0.95 -14.69 -3.93
C TRP A 106 -1.72 -13.72 -3.01
N VAL A 107 -1.45 -12.41 -3.09
CA VAL A 107 -2.18 -11.38 -2.34
C VAL A 107 -3.68 -11.44 -2.63
N THR A 108 -4.08 -11.52 -3.90
CA THR A 108 -5.49 -11.66 -4.29
C THR A 108 -6.13 -12.89 -3.66
N ARG A 109 -5.46 -14.05 -3.68
CA ARG A 109 -5.97 -15.28 -3.05
C ARG A 109 -6.10 -15.16 -1.52
N ILE A 110 -5.18 -14.46 -0.87
CA ILE A 110 -5.27 -14.20 0.58
C ILE A 110 -6.45 -13.29 0.89
N ALA A 111 -6.65 -12.23 0.10
CA ALA A 111 -7.80 -11.33 0.24
C ALA A 111 -9.13 -12.08 0.09
N GLU A 112 -9.25 -12.94 -0.93
CA GLU A 112 -10.43 -13.80 -1.15
C GLU A 112 -10.68 -14.74 0.05
N ARG A 113 -9.62 -15.35 0.60
CA ARG A 113 -9.72 -16.23 1.79
C ARG A 113 -10.14 -15.50 3.06
N LEU A 114 -9.82 -14.21 3.16
CA LEU A 114 -10.27 -13.33 4.25
C LEU A 114 -11.66 -12.73 3.98
N ASN A 115 -12.35 -13.20 2.93
CA ASN A 115 -13.66 -12.69 2.49
C ASN A 115 -13.66 -11.19 2.18
N LEU A 116 -12.54 -10.66 1.70
CA LEU A 116 -12.43 -9.27 1.26
C LEU A 116 -12.80 -9.17 -0.23
N VAL A 117 -13.46 -8.08 -0.59
CA VAL A 117 -13.84 -7.82 -1.99
C VAL A 117 -12.69 -7.10 -2.70
N VAL A 118 -12.08 -7.79 -3.67
CA VAL A 118 -11.05 -7.22 -4.54
C VAL A 118 -11.76 -6.48 -5.68
N SER A 119 -11.60 -5.15 -5.73
CA SER A 119 -12.24 -4.30 -6.73
C SER A 119 -11.49 -4.33 -8.06
N ASN A 120 -10.17 -4.10 -8.01
CA ASN A 120 -9.33 -4.02 -9.19
C ASN A 120 -7.91 -4.51 -8.89
N ALA A 121 -7.21 -4.93 -9.94
CA ALA A 121 -5.79 -5.27 -9.87
C ALA A 121 -5.12 -4.83 -11.18
N TRP A 122 -4.06 -4.04 -11.10
CA TRP A 122 -3.40 -3.49 -12.29
C TRP A 122 -1.88 -3.44 -12.15
N ALA A 123 -1.22 -3.24 -13.29
CA ALA A 123 0.21 -2.99 -13.36
C ALA A 123 0.46 -1.50 -13.64
N THR A 124 1.41 -0.92 -12.92
CA THR A 124 1.89 0.46 -13.16
C THR A 124 2.99 0.40 -14.22
N PRO A 125 3.09 1.40 -15.13
CA PRO A 125 4.17 1.45 -16.12
C PRO A 125 5.56 1.39 -15.46
N CYS A 126 6.45 0.59 -16.06
CA CYS A 126 7.80 0.34 -15.55
C CYS A 126 8.65 1.64 -15.54
N LYS A 127 9.35 1.88 -14.44
CA LYS A 127 10.32 2.97 -14.31
C LYS A 127 11.71 2.45 -14.70
N LYS A 128 12.29 3.02 -15.76
CA LYS A 128 13.64 2.68 -16.24
C LYS A 128 14.64 3.63 -15.61
N LEU A 129 15.56 3.09 -14.82
CA LEU A 129 16.65 3.83 -14.19
C LEU A 129 17.95 3.52 -14.91
N GLN A 130 18.77 4.54 -15.12
CA GLN A 130 20.13 4.40 -15.64
C GLN A 130 21.09 4.81 -14.52
N ILE A 131 21.88 3.86 -14.05
CA ILE A 131 22.84 4.04 -12.94
C ILE A 131 24.23 4.04 -13.56
N THR A 132 24.96 5.14 -13.40
CA THR A 132 26.33 5.27 -13.90
C THR A 132 27.33 5.18 -12.77
N ARG A 133 28.34 4.32 -12.92
CA ARG A 133 29.46 4.18 -11.99
C ARG A 133 30.65 4.99 -12.51
N PHE A 134 31.19 5.86 -11.67
CA PHE A 134 32.34 6.69 -11.98
C PHE A 134 33.64 6.07 -11.51
N GLU A 135 34.75 6.45 -12.16
CA GLU A 135 36.09 6.09 -11.74
C GLU A 135 36.41 6.65 -10.35
N PRO A 136 37.13 5.92 -9.49
CA PRO A 136 37.52 6.45 -8.18
C PRO A 136 38.37 7.69 -8.37
N LYS A 137 37.93 8.83 -7.79
CA LYS A 137 38.57 10.15 -7.90
C LYS A 137 38.58 10.76 -9.31
N SER A 138 37.70 10.32 -10.20
CA SER A 138 37.59 10.85 -11.57
C SER A 138 36.13 11.06 -11.95
N THR A 139 35.86 12.02 -12.85
CA THR A 139 34.52 12.30 -13.38
C THR A 139 34.19 11.41 -14.58
N LYS A 140 35.13 10.56 -15.00
CA LYS A 140 34.94 9.65 -16.12
C LYS A 140 34.01 8.51 -15.71
N VAL A 141 33.03 8.23 -16.57
CA VAL A 141 32.10 7.11 -16.40
C VAL A 141 32.84 5.81 -16.75
N GLU A 142 32.86 4.86 -15.82
CA GLU A 142 33.35 3.49 -16.07
C GLU A 142 32.24 2.64 -16.69
N ASP A 143 31.14 2.48 -15.95
CA ASP A 143 30.07 1.55 -16.31
C ASP A 143 28.71 2.23 -16.25
N THR A 144 27.78 1.71 -17.06
CA THR A 144 26.38 2.12 -17.05
C THR A 144 25.49 0.89 -16.91
N PHE A 145 24.66 0.87 -15.87
CA PHE A 145 23.69 -0.18 -15.60
C PHE A 145 22.27 0.33 -15.89
N LYS A 146 21.44 -0.53 -16.46
CA LYS A 146 20.01 -0.25 -16.68
C LYS A 146 19.21 -1.08 -15.70
N LEU A 147 18.48 -0.42 -14.81
CA LEU A 147 17.67 -1.04 -13.77
C LEU A 147 16.19 -0.72 -14.00
N ASN A 148 15.36 -1.75 -14.12
CA ASN A 148 13.93 -1.60 -14.32
C ASN A 148 13.20 -1.84 -13.00
N ILE A 149 12.32 -0.92 -12.61
CA ILE A 149 11.44 -1.09 -11.45
C ILE A 149 10.02 -1.32 -11.97
N TYR A 150 9.49 -2.49 -11.61
CA TYR A 150 8.12 -2.88 -11.88
C TYR A 150 7.27 -2.67 -10.64
N GLU A 151 5.99 -2.37 -10.87
CA GLU A 151 5.04 -2.08 -9.81
C GLU A 151 3.68 -2.70 -10.17
N ARG A 152 3.06 -3.37 -9.18
CA ARG A 152 1.75 -4.00 -9.27
C ARG A 152 0.89 -3.50 -8.11
N THR A 153 -0.39 -3.27 -8.35
CA THR A 153 -1.33 -2.80 -7.33
C THR A 153 -2.55 -3.72 -7.28
N VAL A 154 -2.97 -4.05 -6.07
CA VAL A 154 -4.25 -4.73 -5.78
C VAL A 154 -5.10 -3.78 -4.95
N GLN A 155 -6.30 -3.51 -5.41
CA GLN A 155 -7.25 -2.62 -4.75
C GLN A 155 -8.35 -3.44 -4.10
N VAL A 156 -8.56 -3.19 -2.81
CA VAL A 156 -9.59 -3.83 -1.99
C VAL A 156 -10.64 -2.78 -1.64
N SER A 157 -11.91 -3.13 -1.81
CA SER A 157 -13.06 -2.28 -1.44
C SER A 157 -13.64 -2.67 -0.10
N GLU A 158 -14.19 -1.69 0.62
CA GLU A 158 -14.93 -1.88 1.88
C GLU A 158 -14.13 -2.69 2.91
N MET A 159 -12.90 -2.28 3.17
CA MET A 159 -11.98 -3.00 4.02
C MET A 159 -12.26 -2.73 5.51
N PRO A 160 -12.61 -3.75 6.32
CA PRO A 160 -12.87 -3.56 7.74
C PRO A 160 -11.57 -3.22 8.49
N SER A 161 -11.61 -2.22 9.37
CA SER A 161 -10.44 -1.81 10.16
C SER A 161 -9.86 -2.92 11.03
N LEU A 162 -10.70 -3.86 11.48
CA LEU A 162 -10.28 -5.01 12.30
C LEU A 162 -9.50 -6.07 11.50
N VAL A 163 -9.77 -6.20 10.19
CA VAL A 163 -9.14 -7.22 9.32
C VAL A 163 -7.80 -6.72 8.76
N LEU A 164 -7.64 -5.40 8.60
CA LEU A 164 -6.44 -4.80 8.03
C LEU A 164 -5.12 -5.20 8.74
N PRO A 165 -5.01 -5.15 10.08
CA PRO A 165 -3.81 -5.58 10.78
C PRO A 165 -3.44 -7.05 10.47
N VAL A 166 -4.43 -7.94 10.48
CA VAL A 166 -4.24 -9.37 10.19
C VAL A 166 -3.76 -9.57 8.76
N LEU A 167 -4.36 -8.85 7.79
CA LEU A 167 -3.90 -8.89 6.41
C LEU A 167 -2.45 -8.42 6.30
N LEU A 168 -2.08 -7.30 6.92
CA LEU A 168 -0.72 -6.76 6.88
C LEU A 168 0.32 -7.72 7.46
N GLU A 169 0.01 -8.40 8.56
CA GLU A 169 0.89 -9.41 9.14
C GLU A 169 1.13 -10.59 8.20
N VAL A 170 0.06 -11.10 7.58
CA VAL A 170 0.15 -12.20 6.60
C VAL A 170 0.98 -11.77 5.40
N LEU A 171 0.73 -10.56 4.86
CA LEU A 171 1.48 -10.03 3.73
C LEU A 171 2.96 -9.84 4.07
N GLN A 172 3.27 -9.28 5.24
CA GLN A 172 4.64 -9.09 5.69
C GLN A 172 5.37 -10.43 5.88
N ALA A 173 4.69 -11.45 6.41
CA ALA A 173 5.25 -12.78 6.59
C ALA A 173 5.51 -13.50 5.26
N GLY A 174 4.71 -13.21 4.22
CA GLY A 174 4.86 -13.79 2.89
C GLY A 174 5.71 -12.98 1.92
N LEU A 175 6.29 -11.85 2.34
CA LEU A 175 6.99 -10.93 1.45
C LEU A 175 8.28 -11.57 0.89
N PRO A 176 8.41 -11.71 -0.45
CA PRO A 176 9.62 -12.26 -1.06
C PRO A 176 10.78 -11.28 -0.98
N GLU A 177 12.00 -11.80 -1.15
CA GLU A 177 13.21 -11.00 -1.15
C GLU A 177 13.26 -10.00 -2.32
N GLY A 178 13.81 -8.81 -2.06
CA GLY A 178 13.94 -7.77 -3.09
C GLY A 178 12.62 -7.15 -3.55
N VAL A 179 11.52 -7.40 -2.84
CA VAL A 179 10.21 -6.79 -3.08
C VAL A 179 9.86 -5.84 -1.92
N GLU A 180 9.35 -4.67 -2.28
CA GLU A 180 8.86 -3.66 -1.35
C GLU A 180 7.33 -3.61 -1.38
N LEU A 181 6.71 -3.60 -0.21
CA LEU A 181 5.27 -3.52 -0.02
C LEU A 181 4.89 -2.14 0.51
N TYR A 182 3.90 -1.51 -0.11
CA TYR A 182 3.31 -0.25 0.31
C TYR A 182 1.78 -0.41 0.40
N VAL A 183 1.18 0.14 1.45
CA VAL A 183 -0.27 0.09 1.65
C VAL A 183 -0.74 1.50 1.94
N ASP A 184 -1.53 2.06 1.02
CA ASP A 184 -2.00 3.44 1.07
C ASP A 184 -3.50 3.51 0.76
N HIS A 185 -4.13 4.60 1.20
CA HIS A 185 -5.49 4.91 0.75
C HIS A 185 -5.52 5.16 -0.76
N HIS A 186 -6.64 4.81 -1.39
CA HIS A 186 -6.81 5.11 -2.81
C HIS A 186 -6.86 6.63 -3.04
N SER A 187 -6.03 7.10 -3.98
CA SER A 187 -6.01 8.47 -4.48
C SER A 187 -6.12 8.46 -6.00
N GLU A 188 -6.89 9.38 -6.56
CA GLU A 188 -7.01 9.56 -8.01
C GLU A 188 -5.66 9.80 -8.68
N GLU A 189 -4.72 10.46 -7.98
CA GLU A 189 -3.38 10.72 -8.50
C GLU A 189 -2.63 9.41 -8.75
N ALA A 190 -2.76 8.44 -7.84
CA ALA A 190 -2.15 7.13 -7.97
C ALA A 190 -2.74 6.34 -9.15
N GLU A 191 -4.03 6.52 -9.43
CA GLU A 191 -4.68 5.93 -10.60
C GLU A 191 -4.24 6.62 -11.90
N LYS A 192 -4.13 7.95 -11.91
CA LYS A 192 -3.72 8.75 -13.08
C LYS A 192 -2.37 8.36 -13.65
N ILE A 193 -1.44 7.85 -12.82
CA ILE A 193 -0.10 7.37 -13.24
C ILE A 193 -0.20 6.27 -14.31
N ARG A 194 -1.28 5.49 -14.32
CA ARG A 194 -1.51 4.43 -15.31
C ARG A 194 -1.73 4.98 -16.72
N TYR A 195 -2.34 6.16 -16.83
CA TYR A 195 -2.78 6.69 -18.12
C TYR A 195 -1.68 7.53 -18.78
N VAL A 196 -1.59 7.44 -20.10
CA VAL A 196 -0.68 8.28 -20.88
C VAL A 196 -1.20 9.72 -20.85
N PRO A 197 -0.39 10.71 -20.47
CA PRO A 197 -0.85 12.08 -20.47
C PRO A 197 -1.14 12.60 -21.88
N ASN A 198 -2.29 13.27 -22.05
CA ASN A 198 -2.67 13.87 -23.33
C ASN A 198 -1.92 15.20 -23.53
N LYS A 199 -1.04 15.25 -24.55
CA LYS A 199 -0.20 16.42 -24.85
C LYS A 199 -1.02 17.59 -25.41
N GLU A 200 -1.93 17.33 -26.34
CA GLU A 200 -2.76 18.35 -26.98
C GLU A 200 -3.65 19.07 -25.96
N LEU A 201 -4.28 18.31 -25.05
CA LEU A 201 -5.08 18.91 -23.96
C LEU A 201 -4.25 19.82 -23.05
N ARG A 202 -2.98 19.48 -22.79
CA ARG A 202 -2.10 20.31 -21.97
C ARG A 202 -1.69 21.59 -22.68
N GLU A 203 -1.43 21.52 -23.98
CA GLU A 203 -1.08 22.68 -24.81
C GLU A 203 -2.26 23.65 -24.90
N LEU A 204 -3.46 23.15 -25.18
CA LEU A 204 -4.68 23.97 -25.20
C LEU A 204 -4.98 24.61 -23.83
N GLN A 205 -4.79 23.86 -22.74
CA GLN A 205 -4.91 24.42 -21.39
C GLN A 205 -3.88 25.51 -21.11
N GLN A 206 -2.68 25.42 -21.68
CA GLN A 206 -1.65 26.43 -21.54
C GLN A 206 -2.01 27.69 -22.33
N GLU A 207 -2.45 27.55 -23.58
CA GLU A 207 -2.91 28.66 -24.41
C GLU A 207 -4.05 29.44 -23.74
N LEU A 208 -5.04 28.73 -23.17
CA LEU A 208 -6.13 29.36 -22.43
C LEU A 208 -5.65 30.13 -21.19
N LYS A 209 -4.63 29.61 -20.49
CA LYS A 209 -4.04 30.31 -19.33
C LYS A 209 -3.30 31.57 -19.74
N ASP A 210 -2.58 31.52 -20.86
CA ASP A 210 -1.82 32.66 -21.38
C ASP A 210 -2.77 33.76 -21.92
N VAL A 211 -3.92 33.38 -22.48
CA VAL A 211 -5.00 34.32 -22.85
C VAL A 211 -5.67 34.93 -21.62
N HIS A 212 -5.94 34.13 -20.59
CA HIS A 212 -6.59 34.62 -19.36
C HIS A 212 -5.66 35.51 -18.52
N ASN A 213 -4.38 35.16 -18.43
CA ASN A 213 -3.34 35.89 -17.73
C ASN A 213 -2.21 36.21 -18.71
N PRO A 214 -2.31 37.32 -19.47
CA PRO A 214 -1.27 37.67 -20.42
C PRO A 214 0.06 37.83 -19.66
N PRO A 215 1.16 37.27 -20.18
CA PRO A 215 2.46 37.39 -19.54
C PRO A 215 2.81 38.87 -19.37
N VAL A 216 3.09 39.30 -18.14
CA VAL A 216 3.47 40.68 -17.83
C VAL A 216 4.75 40.99 -18.62
N ALA A 217 4.64 41.90 -19.59
CA ALA A 217 5.77 42.31 -20.41
C ALA A 217 6.93 42.77 -19.50
N PRO A 218 8.20 42.42 -19.82
CA PRO A 218 9.34 42.89 -19.05
C PRO A 218 9.31 44.41 -18.97
N ARG A 219 9.18 44.96 -17.75
CA ARG A 219 9.31 46.42 -17.56
C ARG A 219 10.75 46.78 -17.87
N PHE A 220 10.99 47.38 -19.04
CA PHE A 220 12.27 47.97 -19.38
C PHE A 220 12.57 49.09 -18.36
N ARG A 221 13.38 48.79 -17.34
CA ARG A 221 13.99 49.82 -16.50
C ARG A 221 15.05 50.51 -17.34
N GLY A 222 14.71 51.67 -17.91
CA GLY A 222 15.68 52.53 -18.59
C GLY A 222 16.87 52.79 -17.67
N LYS A 223 18.07 52.43 -18.13
CA LYS A 223 19.32 52.85 -17.47
C LYS A 223 19.45 54.35 -17.71
N LYS A 224 19.50 55.11 -16.61
CA LYS A 224 19.89 56.53 -16.62
C LYS A 224 21.38 56.65 -16.90
#